data_AF-A0A089NNE5-F1
#
_entry.id   AF-A0A089NNE5-F1
#
_cell.length_a   1.000
_cell.length_b   1.000
_cell.length_c   1.000
_cell.angle_alpha   90.00
_cell.angle_beta   90.00
_cell.angle_gamma   90.00
#
_symmetry.space_group_name_H-M   'P 1'
#
loop_
_entity.id
_entity.type
_entity.pdbx_description
1 polymer ?
#
loop_
_entity_poly.entity_id
_entity_poly.type
_entity_poly.pdbx_seq_one_letter_code
_entity_poly.pdbx_strand_id
1 'polypeptide(L)'
;MTNLERFYRSVHGRDLQPWERQLAVRIAAALNTTTDDDFVVHLLLVYMSTNAITNMYNELVAARNRLAEDNQDLIRALTADLRRNRLMSYVLLGVAALGVLVSAGILGTVLSLSHGSAASATRIAAALEACGQRGAADTPRGFGIGR
;
A
#
# COMPACT_ATOMS: atom_id res chain seq x y z
N MET A 1 14.88 -43.95 -46.85
CA MET A 1 15.13 -43.09 -45.68
C MET A 1 15.99 -41.95 -46.19
N THR A 2 15.43 -40.73 -46.26
CA THR A 2 16.08 -39.56 -46.86
C THR A 2 17.11 -38.94 -45.91
N ASN A 3 18.08 -38.18 -46.43
CA ASN A 3 19.05 -37.43 -45.63
C ASN A 3 18.33 -36.44 -44.69
N LEU A 4 17.25 -35.84 -45.17
CA LEU A 4 16.39 -34.94 -44.40
C LEU A 4 15.70 -35.65 -43.21
N GLU A 5 15.17 -36.86 -43.42
CA GLU A 5 14.57 -37.67 -42.33
C GLU A 5 15.62 -38.07 -41.29
N ARG A 6 16.81 -38.46 -41.73
CA ARG A 6 17.93 -38.79 -40.83
C ARG A 6 18.38 -37.57 -40.04
N PHE A 7 18.49 -36.40 -40.68
CA PHE A 7 18.85 -35.15 -40.02
C PHE A 7 17.83 -34.80 -38.93
N TYR A 8 16.54 -34.82 -39.24
CA TYR A 8 15.49 -34.49 -38.29
C TYR A 8 15.44 -35.43 -37.09
N ARG A 9 15.61 -36.73 -37.33
CA ARG A 9 15.64 -37.72 -36.26
C ARG A 9 16.87 -37.57 -35.36
N SER A 10 18.02 -37.18 -35.92
CA SER A 10 19.25 -36.94 -35.17
C SER A 10 19.19 -35.65 -34.35
N VAL A 11 18.77 -34.54 -34.97
CA VAL A 11 18.87 -33.19 -34.39
C VAL A 11 17.66 -32.86 -33.52
N HIS A 12 16.46 -33.28 -33.93
CA HIS A 12 15.21 -32.95 -33.24
C HIS A 12 14.62 -34.15 -32.48
N GLY A 13 15.21 -35.35 -32.58
CA GLY A 13 14.71 -36.55 -31.90
C GLY A 13 13.32 -37.01 -32.36
N ARG A 14 12.81 -36.44 -33.46
CA ARG A 14 11.46 -36.67 -33.99
C ARG A 14 11.49 -36.90 -35.49
N ASP A 15 10.48 -37.61 -35.99
CA ASP A 15 10.31 -37.76 -37.42
C ASP A 15 9.80 -36.46 -38.07
N LEU A 16 10.07 -36.34 -39.37
CA LEU A 16 9.75 -35.17 -40.19
C LEU A 16 8.23 -35.05 -40.41
N GLN A 17 7.64 -33.90 -40.05
CA GLN A 17 6.20 -33.68 -40.12
C GLN A 17 5.70 -33.55 -41.57
N PRO A 18 4.40 -33.81 -41.84
CA PRO A 18 3.86 -33.79 -43.20
C PRO A 18 4.02 -32.45 -43.92
N TRP A 19 3.86 -31.34 -43.20
CA TRP A 19 4.02 -30.00 -43.76
C TRP A 19 5.50 -29.62 -43.98
N GLU A 20 6.41 -30.10 -43.12
CA GLU A 20 7.87 -29.91 -43.28
C GLU A 20 8.37 -30.64 -44.54
N ARG A 21 7.84 -31.84 -44.79
CA ARG A 21 8.07 -32.58 -46.04
C ARG A 21 7.60 -31.79 -47.25
N GLN A 22 6.38 -31.25 -47.19
CA GLN A 22 5.82 -30.50 -48.31
C GLN A 22 6.60 -29.22 -48.60
N LEU A 23 7.10 -28.55 -47.55
CA LEU A 23 7.98 -27.38 -47.71
C LEU A 23 9.32 -27.78 -48.34
N ALA A 24 9.95 -28.86 -47.88
CA ALA A 24 11.19 -29.35 -48.47
C ALA A 24 11.02 -29.70 -49.96
N VAL A 25 9.92 -30.36 -50.33
CA VAL A 25 9.60 -30.67 -51.74
C VAL A 25 9.43 -29.40 -52.57
N ARG A 26 8.77 -28.38 -52.04
CA ARG A 26 8.59 -27.09 -52.75
C ARG A 26 9.92 -26.35 -52.93
N ILE A 27 10.80 -26.39 -51.92
CA ILE A 27 12.14 -25.80 -52.00
C ILE A 27 12.97 -26.54 -53.05
N ALA A 28 12.99 -27.87 -52.99
CA ALA A 28 13.69 -28.70 -53.95
C ALA A 28 13.20 -28.45 -55.39
N ALA A 29 11.89 -28.41 -55.61
CA ALA A 29 11.30 -28.10 -56.92
C ALA A 29 11.64 -26.68 -57.41
N ALA A 30 11.61 -25.67 -56.51
CA ALA A 30 11.94 -24.29 -56.87
C ALA A 30 13.41 -24.11 -57.24
N LEU A 31 14.31 -24.89 -56.62
CA LEU A 31 15.74 -24.90 -56.89
C LEU A 31 16.12 -25.91 -57.99
N ASN A 32 15.14 -26.59 -58.59
CA ASN A 32 15.34 -27.67 -59.56
C ASN A 32 16.35 -28.74 -59.06
N THR A 33 16.25 -29.11 -57.79
CA THR A 33 17.11 -30.09 -57.15
C THR A 33 16.31 -31.14 -56.35
N THR A 34 17.00 -32.05 -55.66
CA THR A 34 16.42 -33.10 -54.84
C THR A 34 16.26 -32.67 -53.38
N THR A 35 15.29 -33.25 -52.68
CA THR A 35 15.07 -33.02 -51.24
C THR A 35 16.18 -33.55 -50.34
N ASP A 36 17.11 -34.36 -50.88
CA ASP A 36 18.25 -34.91 -50.16
C ASP A 36 19.50 -34.02 -50.20
N ASP A 37 19.46 -32.95 -51.00
CA ASP A 37 20.54 -31.97 -51.08
C ASP A 37 20.67 -31.17 -49.78
N ASP A 38 21.91 -31.01 -49.33
CA ASP A 38 22.25 -30.28 -48.10
C ASP A 38 21.73 -28.83 -48.11
N PHE A 39 21.73 -28.18 -49.29
CA PHE A 39 21.19 -26.84 -49.47
C PHE A 39 19.68 -26.75 -49.17
N VAL A 40 18.89 -27.78 -49.51
CA VAL A 40 17.45 -27.81 -49.20
C VAL A 40 17.22 -27.97 -47.70
N VAL A 41 18.01 -28.83 -47.05
CA VAL A 41 17.98 -29.02 -45.59
C VAL A 41 18.30 -27.71 -44.88
N HIS A 42 19.37 -27.02 -45.30
CA HIS A 42 19.78 -25.76 -44.71
C HIS A 42 18.73 -24.66 -44.89
N LEU A 43 18.16 -24.51 -46.10
CA LEU A 43 17.13 -23.51 -46.36
C LEU A 43 15.86 -23.77 -45.54
N LEU A 44 15.47 -25.04 -45.39
CA LEU A 44 14.35 -25.44 -44.56
C LEU A 44 14.59 -25.06 -43.09
N LEU A 45 15.76 -25.36 -42.54
CA LEU A 45 16.16 -24.98 -41.18
C LEU A 45 16.11 -23.47 -40.97
N VAL A 46 16.68 -22.69 -41.89
CA VAL A 46 16.70 -21.23 -41.80
C VAL A 46 15.28 -20.66 -41.83
N TYR A 47 14.41 -21.18 -42.68
CA TYR A 47 13.00 -20.77 -42.70
C TYR A 47 12.32 -21.06 -41.35
N MET A 48 12.51 -22.27 -40.83
CA MET A 48 11.95 -22.71 -39.56
C MET A 48 12.45 -21.89 -38.38
N SER A 49 13.76 -21.63 -38.30
CA SER A 49 14.36 -20.83 -37.25
C SER A 49 13.89 -19.39 -37.31
N THR A 50 13.79 -18.81 -38.52
CA THR A 50 13.32 -17.43 -38.70
C THR A 50 11.88 -17.27 -38.24
N ASN A 51 11.03 -18.24 -38.58
CA ASN A 51 9.63 -18.25 -38.14
C ASN A 51 9.52 -18.37 -36.60
N ALA A 52 10.28 -19.28 -35.99
CA ALA A 52 10.33 -19.43 -34.53
C ALA A 52 10.83 -18.16 -33.83
N ILE A 53 11.91 -17.54 -34.34
CA ILE A 53 12.47 -16.29 -33.81
C ILE A 53 11.44 -15.17 -33.91
N THR A 54 10.71 -15.06 -35.02
CA THR A 54 9.69 -14.04 -35.22
C THR A 54 8.54 -14.20 -34.21
N ASN A 55 8.07 -15.43 -34.00
CA ASN A 55 7.01 -15.71 -33.02
C ASN A 55 7.48 -15.42 -31.59
N MET A 56 8.67 -15.88 -31.20
CA MET A 56 9.25 -15.56 -29.89
C MET A 56 9.44 -14.05 -29.70
N TYR A 57 9.86 -13.33 -30.74
CA TYR A 57 10.02 -11.88 -30.68
C TYR A 57 8.67 -11.19 -30.45
N ASN A 58 7.62 -11.60 -31.16
CA ASN A 58 6.29 -11.03 -30.98
C ASN A 58 5.72 -11.31 -29.57
N GLU A 59 5.90 -12.52 -29.06
CA GLU A 59 5.51 -12.87 -27.68
C GLU A 59 6.32 -12.08 -26.65
N LEU A 60 7.63 -11.91 -26.87
CA LEU A 60 8.50 -11.13 -26.00
C LEU A 60 8.08 -9.65 -25.98
N VAL A 61 7.75 -9.07 -27.14
CA VAL A 61 7.25 -7.71 -27.24
C VAL A 61 5.91 -7.57 -26.53
N ALA A 62 5.00 -8.54 -26.69
CA ALA A 62 3.72 -8.55 -25.98
C ALA A 62 3.90 -8.65 -24.45
N ALA A 63 4.80 -9.53 -23.98
CA ALA A 63 5.12 -9.67 -22.57
C ALA A 63 5.77 -8.40 -22.01
N ARG A 64 6.68 -7.78 -22.75
CA ARG A 64 7.30 -6.49 -22.39
C ARG A 64 6.26 -5.39 -22.24
N ASN A 65 5.31 -5.30 -23.16
CA ASN A 65 4.26 -4.27 -23.11
C ASN A 65 3.35 -4.47 -21.89
N ARG A 66 2.92 -5.71 -21.62
CA ARG A 66 2.14 -6.04 -20.41
C ARG A 66 2.91 -5.70 -19.14
N LEU A 67 4.19 -6.04 -19.06
CA LEU A 67 5.02 -5.70 -17.90
C LEU A 67 5.18 -4.19 -17.69
N ALA A 68 5.25 -3.42 -18.79
CA ALA A 68 5.28 -1.96 -18.71
C ALA A 68 3.97 -1.38 -18.20
N GLU A 69 2.82 -1.91 -18.65
CA GLU A 69 1.49 -1.53 -18.15
C GLU A 69 1.33 -1.88 -16.67
N ASP A 70 1.62 -3.12 -16.27
CA ASP A 70 1.52 -3.57 -14.88
C ASP A 70 2.38 -2.71 -13.93
N ASN A 71 3.59 -2.35 -14.36
CA ASN A 71 4.48 -1.52 -13.54
C ASN A 71 3.92 -0.09 -13.38
N GLN A 72 3.34 0.50 -14.42
CA GLN A 72 2.69 1.81 -14.32
C GLN A 72 1.49 1.78 -13.38
N ASP A 73 0.69 0.72 -13.43
CA ASP A 73 -0.47 0.57 -12.55
C ASP A 73 -0.07 0.31 -11.10
N LEU A 74 1.00 -0.47 -10.86
CA LEU A 74 1.57 -0.66 -9.52
C LEU A 74 2.05 0.66 -8.93
N ILE A 75 2.77 1.48 -9.71
CA ILE A 75 3.24 2.80 -9.27
C ILE A 75 2.07 3.71 -8.93
N ARG A 76 1.01 3.71 -9.75
CA ARG A 76 -0.20 4.50 -9.49
C ARG A 76 -0.92 4.05 -8.23
N ALA A 77 -1.10 2.74 -8.05
CA ALA A 77 -1.72 2.16 -6.87
C ALA A 77 -0.92 2.50 -5.60
N LEU A 78 0.40 2.29 -5.63
CA LEU A 78 1.28 2.60 -4.50
C LEU A 78 1.25 4.10 -4.16
N THR A 79 1.26 4.97 -5.17
CA THR A 79 1.18 6.42 -4.96
C THR A 79 -0.17 6.83 -4.35
N ALA A 80 -1.26 6.21 -4.79
CA ALA A 80 -2.59 6.44 -4.24
C ALA A 80 -2.68 5.98 -2.78
N ASP A 81 -2.14 4.80 -2.47
CA ASP A 81 -2.11 4.26 -1.11
C ASP A 81 -1.24 5.12 -0.17
N LEU A 82 -0.06 5.58 -0.62
CA LEU A 82 0.77 6.50 0.15
C LEU A 82 0.06 7.82 0.41
N ARG A 83 -0.62 8.39 -0.59
CA ARG A 83 -1.39 9.63 -0.43
C ARG A 83 -2.54 9.43 0.55
N ARG A 84 -3.26 8.31 0.46
CA ARG A 84 -4.35 7.96 1.37
C ARG A 84 -3.85 7.77 2.80
N ASN A 85 -2.75 7.04 2.97
CA ASN A 85 -2.14 6.82 4.28
C ASN A 85 -1.67 8.14 4.91
N ARG A 86 -1.05 9.02 4.11
CA ARG A 86 -0.65 10.36 4.56
C ARG A 86 -1.83 11.24 4.97
N LEU A 87 -2.94 11.19 4.23
CA LEU A 87 -4.17 11.89 4.64
C LEU A 87 -4.73 11.32 5.94
N MET A 88 -4.77 9.99 6.06
CA MET A 88 -5.29 9.33 7.25
C MET A 88 -4.44 9.64 8.49
N SER A 89 -3.11 9.70 8.35
CA SER A 89 -2.21 10.06 9.47
C SER A 89 -2.39 11.51 9.91
N TYR A 90 -2.58 12.46 8.99
CA TYR A 90 -2.91 13.85 9.36
C TYR A 90 -4.26 13.95 10.08
N VAL A 91 -5.28 13.20 9.63
CA VAL A 91 -6.59 13.16 10.32
C VAL A 91 -6.44 12.61 11.73
N LEU A 92 -5.74 11.50 11.90
CA LEU A 92 -5.46 10.91 13.21
C LEU A 92 -4.72 11.88 14.15
N LEU A 93 -3.70 12.58 13.64
CA LEU A 93 -3.00 13.62 14.40
C LEU A 93 -3.92 14.77 14.80
N GLY A 94 -4.80 15.23 13.90
CA GLY A 94 -5.78 16.26 14.19
C GLY A 94 -6.75 15.86 15.29
N VAL A 95 -7.30 14.63 15.22
CA VAL A 95 -8.21 14.08 16.23
C VAL A 95 -7.50 13.94 17.58
N ALA A 96 -6.26 13.45 17.60
CA ALA A 96 -5.47 13.33 18.82
C ALA A 96 -5.20 14.70 19.45
N ALA A 97 -4.80 15.70 18.66
CA ALA A 97 -4.56 17.06 19.14
C ALA A 97 -5.84 17.71 19.71
N LEU A 98 -6.97 17.55 19.02
CA LEU A 98 -8.28 17.98 19.52
C LEU A 98 -8.63 17.31 20.85
N GLY A 99 -8.40 16.00 20.98
CA GLY A 99 -8.63 15.27 22.22
C GLY A 99 -7.82 15.82 23.39
N VAL A 100 -6.53 16.14 23.17
CA VAL A 100 -5.67 16.75 24.19
C VAL A 100 -6.17 18.14 24.58
N LEU A 101 -6.55 18.97 23.60
CA LEU A 101 -7.07 20.32 23.86
C LEU A 101 -8.36 20.30 24.67
N VAL A 102 -9.29 19.40 24.33
CA VAL A 102 -10.54 19.19 25.08
C VAL A 102 -10.23 18.78 26.51
N SER A 103 -9.30 17.83 26.69
CA SER A 103 -8.88 17.36 28.02
C SER A 103 -8.32 18.50 28.87
N ALA A 104 -7.42 19.31 28.31
CA ALA A 104 -6.84 20.46 28.99
C ALA A 104 -7.90 21.52 29.36
N GLY A 105 -8.87 21.77 28.47
CA GLY A 105 -9.99 22.67 28.74
C GLY A 105 -10.84 22.20 29.93
N ILE A 106 -11.16 20.90 29.99
CA ILE A 106 -11.92 20.32 31.12
C ILE A 106 -11.13 20.44 32.43
N LEU A 107 -9.82 20.15 32.42
CA LEU A 107 -9.00 20.36 33.63
C LEU A 107 -8.99 21.83 34.06
N GLY A 108 -8.87 22.77 33.11
CA GLY A 108 -8.89 24.20 33.38
C GLY A 108 -10.20 24.67 34.02
N THR A 109 -11.35 24.20 33.53
CA THR A 109 -12.64 24.54 34.12
C THR A 109 -12.79 23.98 35.54
N VAL A 110 -12.35 22.73 35.77
CA VAL A 110 -12.35 22.11 37.10
C VAL A 110 -11.46 22.87 38.08
N LEU A 111 -10.24 23.25 37.66
CA LEU A 111 -9.31 24.04 38.46
C LEU A 111 -9.88 25.41 38.83
N SER A 112 -10.52 26.10 37.87
CA SER A 112 -11.15 27.41 38.11
C SER A 112 -12.32 27.30 39.08
N LEU A 113 -13.16 26.27 38.94
CA LEU A 113 -14.26 26.00 39.86
C LEU A 113 -13.75 25.69 41.28
N SER A 114 -12.67 24.93 41.38
CA SER A 114 -12.04 24.59 42.66
C SER A 114 -11.45 25.82 43.37
N HIS A 115 -10.81 26.74 42.65
CA HIS A 115 -10.32 27.99 43.25
C HIS A 115 -11.47 28.90 43.68
N GLY A 116 -12.52 29.00 42.85
CA GLY A 116 -13.71 29.78 43.19
C GLY A 116 -14.45 29.26 44.42
N SER A 117 -14.53 27.93 44.58
CA SER A 117 -15.14 27.30 45.76
C SER A 117 -14.29 27.46 47.02
N ALA A 118 -12.96 27.38 46.92
CA ALA A 118 -12.07 27.64 48.05
C ALA A 118 -12.13 29.13 48.50
N ALA A 119 -12.21 30.05 47.54
CA ALA A 119 -12.36 31.48 47.83
C ALA A 119 -13.73 31.83 48.43
N SER A 120 -14.81 31.14 48.04
CA SER A 120 -16.12 31.33 48.66
C SER A 120 -16.17 30.69 50.06
N ALA A 121 -15.58 29.51 50.25
CA ALA A 121 -15.49 28.86 51.55
C ALA A 121 -14.72 29.70 52.58
N THR A 122 -13.61 30.31 52.19
CA THR A 122 -12.83 31.21 53.05
C THR A 122 -13.60 32.49 53.41
N ARG A 123 -14.35 33.07 52.47
CA ARG A 123 -15.23 34.22 52.76
C ARG A 123 -16.37 33.86 53.71
N ILE A 124 -16.97 32.67 53.57
CA ILE A 124 -18.02 32.20 54.47
C ILE A 124 -17.45 31.96 55.87
N ALA A 125 -16.27 31.35 55.99
CA ALA A 125 -15.60 31.17 57.27
C ALA A 125 -15.28 32.51 57.96
N ALA A 126 -14.74 33.49 57.21
CA ALA A 126 -14.47 34.82 57.74
C ALA A 126 -15.75 35.57 58.16
N ALA A 127 -16.85 35.42 57.43
CA ALA A 127 -18.15 35.99 57.80
C ALA A 127 -18.72 35.35 59.08
N LEU A 128 -18.50 34.04 59.26
CA LEU A 128 -18.92 33.29 60.45
C LEU A 128 -18.10 33.70 61.68
N GLU A 129 -16.79 33.89 61.54
CA GLU A 129 -15.93 34.42 62.60
C GLU A 129 -16.32 35.86 62.98
N ALA A 130 -16.59 36.74 62.01
CA ALA A 130 -17.05 38.10 62.28
C ALA A 130 -18.40 38.13 63.03
N CYS A 131 -19.32 37.21 62.72
CA CYS A 131 -20.57 37.04 63.47
C CYS A 131 -20.35 36.47 64.88
N GLY A 132 -19.46 35.48 65.03
CA GLY A 132 -19.12 34.90 66.33
C GLY A 132 -18.45 35.90 67.28
N GLN A 133 -17.59 36.77 66.74
CA GLN A 133 -16.92 37.82 67.51
C GLN A 133 -17.88 38.94 67.95
N ARG A 134 -18.96 39.16 67.18
CA ARG A 134 -20.04 40.08 67.55
C ARG A 134 -20.99 39.48 68.61
N GLY A 135 -21.16 38.16 68.64
CA GLY A 135 -21.92 37.45 69.67
C GLY A 135 -21.17 37.26 71.00
N ALA A 136 -19.83 37.19 70.97
CA ALA A 136 -19.01 37.07 72.17
C ALA A 136 -18.85 38.38 72.97
N ALA A 137 -19.23 39.53 72.39
CA ALA A 137 -19.19 40.82 73.08
C ALA A 137 -20.43 41.09 73.96
N ASP A 138 -21.47 40.25 73.89
CA ASP A 138 -22.77 40.49 74.55
C ASP A 138 -23.17 39.37 75.52
N THR A 139 -22.19 38.74 76.18
CA THR A 139 -22.45 37.85 77.33
C THR A 139 -22.14 38.57 78.64
N PRO A 140 -23.13 39.15 79.35
CA PRO A 140 -22.95 39.52 80.75
C PRO A 140 -22.94 38.23 81.58
N ARG A 141 -21.75 37.85 82.06
CA ARG A 141 -21.62 36.81 83.11
C ARG A 141 -22.35 37.30 84.35
N GLY A 142 -23.41 36.59 84.72
CA GLY A 142 -24.13 36.79 85.97
C GLY A 142 -23.37 36.27 87.20
N PHE A 143 -23.77 36.86 88.32
CA PHE A 143 -23.72 36.39 89.71
C PHE A 143 -22.51 36.73 90.61
N GLY A 144 -22.78 37.63 91.56
CA GLY A 144 -22.08 37.81 92.83
C GLY A 144 -23.02 38.34 93.94
N ILE A 145 -23.67 37.42 94.65
CA ILE A 145 -23.96 37.35 96.11
C ILE A 145 -24.34 38.64 96.88
N GLY A 146 -25.48 38.60 97.60
CA GLY A 146 -25.74 39.53 98.72
C GLY A 146 -27.04 39.29 99.51
N ARG A 147 -26.88 38.65 100.68
CA ARG A 147 -27.77 38.56 101.87
C ARG A 147 -29.10 37.80 101.79
#